data_AF-A0A7Y9T4D4-F1
#
_entry.id   AF-A0A7Y9T4D4-F1
#
_cell.length_a   1.000
_cell.length_b   1.000
_cell.length_c   1.000
_cell.angle_alpha   90.00
_cell.angle_beta   90.00
_cell.angle_gamma   90.00
#
_symmetry.space_group_name_H-M   'P 1'
#
loop_
_entity.id
_entity.type
_entity.pdbx_description
1 polymer ?
#
loop_
_entity_poly.entity_id
_entity_poly.type
_entity_poly.pdbx_seq_one_letter_code
_entity_poly.pdbx_strand_id
1 'polypeptide(L)'
;MEFEKISNFSDEELKSEQAKAGEQLFRIRFQKSLGNNEGIKKLRTLKLDIARIKTVERQRTLAAEKAANPVVANVAPAKSTRTARKKAKKD
;
A
#
# COMPACT_ATOMS: atom_id res chain seq x y z
N MET A 1 -3.63 1.34 -15.17
CA MET A 1 -2.28 0.84 -15.50
C MET A 1 -2.11 -0.59 -15.03
N GLU A 2 -1.21 -1.34 -15.67
CA GLU A 2 -0.76 -2.65 -15.19
C GLU A 2 0.27 -2.46 -14.07
N PHE A 3 0.24 -3.35 -13.08
CA PHE A 3 1.14 -3.29 -11.91
C PHE A 3 2.61 -3.42 -12.31
N GLU A 4 2.92 -4.29 -13.27
CA GLU A 4 4.28 -4.53 -13.78
C GLU A 4 4.93 -3.26 -14.34
N LYS A 5 4.13 -2.38 -14.95
CA LYS A 5 4.64 -1.10 -15.46
C LYS A 5 5.01 -0.15 -14.32
N ILE A 6 4.22 -0.15 -13.27
CA ILE A 6 4.43 0.70 -12.09
C ILE A 6 5.65 0.24 -11.29
N SER A 7 5.89 -1.07 -11.16
CA SER A 7 7.06 -1.58 -10.45
C SER A 7 8.39 -1.25 -11.13
N ASN A 8 8.38 -1.12 -12.46
CA ASN A 8 9.57 -0.87 -13.27
C ASN A 8 9.99 0.60 -13.33
N PHE A 9 9.14 1.54 -12.89
CA PHE A 9 9.49 2.96 -12.88
C PHE A 9 10.53 3.32 -11.82
N SER A 10 11.35 4.33 -12.12
CA SER A 10 12.23 4.97 -11.13
C SER A 10 11.43 5.75 -10.08
N ASP A 11 12.06 6.09 -8.95
CA ASP A 11 11.40 6.85 -7.87
C ASP A 11 10.92 8.24 -8.34
N GLU A 12 11.63 8.87 -9.26
CA GLU A 12 11.26 10.18 -9.82
C GLU A 12 10.07 10.06 -10.79
N GLU A 13 10.09 9.04 -11.64
CA GLU A 13 8.98 8.76 -12.57
C GLU A 13 7.69 8.41 -11.80
N LEU A 14 7.78 7.62 -10.73
CA LEU A 14 6.65 7.30 -9.85
C LEU A 14 5.99 8.56 -9.29
N LYS A 15 6.80 9.50 -8.78
CA LYS A 15 6.30 10.79 -8.28
C LYS A 15 5.65 11.61 -9.38
N SER A 16 6.25 11.66 -10.57
CA SER A 16 5.71 12.40 -11.71
C SER A 16 4.36 11.83 -12.16
N GLU A 17 4.23 10.50 -12.19
CA GLU A 17 3.03 9.80 -12.62
C GLU A 17 1.93 9.92 -11.56
N GLN A 18 2.30 9.89 -10.27
CA GLN A 18 1.39 10.19 -9.17
C GLN A 18 0.81 11.61 -9.30
N ALA A 19 1.65 12.61 -9.61
CA ALA A 19 1.20 13.99 -9.76
C ALA A 19 0.22 14.13 -10.93
N LYS A 20 0.55 13.55 -12.10
CA LYS A 20 -0.32 13.54 -13.28
C LYS A 20 -1.67 12.85 -13.01
N ALA A 21 -1.64 11.65 -12.40
CA ALA A 21 -2.86 10.93 -12.05
C ALA A 21 -3.70 11.68 -11.00
N GLY A 22 -3.05 12.37 -10.06
CA GLY A 22 -3.70 13.24 -9.08
C GLY A 22 -4.41 14.44 -9.73
N GLU A 23 -3.78 15.09 -10.69
CA GLU A 23 -4.38 16.20 -11.45
C GLU A 23 -5.60 15.73 -12.27
N GLN A 24 -5.48 14.60 -12.96
CA GLN A 24 -6.61 14.02 -13.69
C GLN A 24 -7.78 13.67 -12.76
N LEU A 25 -7.48 13.13 -11.57
CA LEU A 25 -8.50 12.85 -10.56
C LEU A 25 -9.17 14.13 -10.06
N PHE A 26 -8.42 15.21 -9.86
CA PHE A 26 -8.96 16.52 -9.51
C PHE A 26 -9.90 17.06 -10.60
N ARG A 27 -9.47 17.03 -11.87
CA ARG A 27 -10.28 17.49 -13.02
C ARG A 27 -11.60 16.74 -13.12
N ILE A 28 -11.60 15.41 -12.97
CA ILE A 28 -12.83 14.61 -13.02
C ILE A 28 -13.75 14.92 -11.82
N ARG A 29 -13.18 15.13 -10.62
CA ARG A 29 -13.97 15.53 -9.45
C ARG A 29 -14.59 16.92 -9.63
N PHE A 30 -13.84 17.83 -10.23
CA PHE A 30 -14.32 19.16 -10.57
C PHE A 30 -15.47 19.09 -11.57
N GLN A 31 -15.30 18.37 -12.70
CA GLN A 31 -16.36 18.14 -13.68
C GLN A 31 -17.61 17.52 -13.05
N LYS A 32 -17.43 16.53 -12.16
CA LYS A 32 -18.54 15.94 -11.39
C LYS A 32 -19.25 16.95 -10.51
N SER A 33 -18.53 17.89 -9.89
CA SER A 33 -19.14 18.95 -9.08
C SER A 33 -19.96 19.94 -9.90
N LEU A 34 -19.59 20.13 -11.18
CA LEU A 34 -20.34 20.93 -12.15
C LEU A 34 -21.56 20.19 -12.74
N GLY A 35 -21.81 18.95 -12.33
CA GLY A 35 -22.92 18.12 -12.82
C GLY A 35 -22.60 17.33 -14.10
N ASN A 36 -21.40 17.46 -14.65
CA ASN A 36 -20.96 16.62 -15.77
C ASN A 36 -20.48 15.25 -15.25
N ASN A 37 -21.14 14.18 -15.68
CA ASN A 37 -20.84 12.80 -15.27
C ASN A 37 -19.91 12.06 -16.24
N GLU A 38 -19.33 12.75 -17.22
CA GLU A 38 -18.32 12.21 -18.12
C GLU A 38 -17.10 11.70 -17.34
N GLY A 39 -16.61 10.51 -17.68
CA GLY A 39 -15.37 9.98 -17.11
C GLY A 39 -15.47 9.41 -15.68
N ILE A 40 -16.66 9.27 -15.08
CA ILE A 40 -16.79 8.63 -13.74
C ILE A 40 -16.23 7.20 -13.70
N LYS A 41 -16.36 6.45 -14.80
CA LYS A 41 -15.74 5.12 -14.93
C LYS A 41 -14.21 5.17 -14.77
N LYS A 42 -13.56 6.24 -15.26
CA LYS A 42 -12.11 6.44 -15.15
C LYS A 42 -11.67 6.81 -13.72
N LEU A 43 -12.57 7.38 -12.91
CA LEU A 43 -12.28 7.74 -11.52
C LEU A 43 -11.80 6.55 -10.68
N ARG A 44 -12.44 5.38 -10.85
CA ARG A 44 -12.06 4.16 -10.11
C ARG A 44 -10.69 3.68 -10.54
N THR A 45 -10.42 3.65 -11.84
CA THR A 45 -9.13 3.24 -12.40
C THR A 45 -8.00 4.15 -11.92
N LEU A 46 -8.20 5.48 -11.97
CA LEU A 46 -7.20 6.45 -11.49
C LEU A 46 -6.92 6.32 -10.00
N LYS A 47 -7.94 6.07 -9.17
CA LYS A 47 -7.73 5.81 -7.73
C LYS A 47 -6.89 4.56 -7.49
N LEU A 48 -7.13 3.50 -8.26
CA LEU A 48 -6.35 2.26 -8.16
C LEU A 48 -4.91 2.47 -8.61
N ASP A 49 -4.69 3.23 -9.68
CA ASP A 49 -3.34 3.54 -10.17
C ASP A 49 -2.54 4.34 -9.14
N ILE A 50 -3.14 5.36 -8.52
CA ILE A 50 -2.50 6.12 -7.41
C ILE A 50 -2.20 5.20 -6.22
N ALA A 51 -3.13 4.30 -5.86
CA ALA A 51 -2.91 3.37 -4.76
C ALA A 51 -1.73 2.43 -5.05
N ARG A 52 -1.63 1.90 -6.27
CA ARG A 52 -0.52 1.03 -6.70
C ARG A 52 0.83 1.74 -6.63
N ILE A 53 0.91 2.98 -7.12
CA ILE A 53 2.14 3.78 -7.03
C ILE A 53 2.59 3.94 -5.57
N LYS A 54 1.67 4.36 -4.69
CA LYS A 54 1.95 4.52 -3.26
C LYS A 54 2.36 3.20 -2.57
N THR A 55 1.79 2.08 -3.00
CA THR A 55 2.21 0.78 -2.45
C THR A 55 3.64 0.41 -2.84
N VAL A 56 4.07 0.70 -4.07
CA VAL A 56 5.46 0.47 -4.50
C VAL A 56 6.42 1.37 -3.74
N GLU A 57 6.09 2.66 -3.60
CA GLU A 57 6.88 3.58 -2.76
C GLU A 57 6.99 3.07 -1.31
N ARG A 58 5.88 2.61 -0.72
CA ARG A 58 5.90 2.07 0.64
C ARG A 58 6.70 0.76 0.73
N GLN A 59 6.63 -0.11 -0.27
CA GLN A 59 7.45 -1.32 -0.32
C GLN A 59 8.94 -0.99 -0.37
N ARG A 60 9.35 0.01 -1.15
CA ARG A 60 10.75 0.49 -1.22
C ARG A 60 11.23 1.03 0.12
N THR A 61 10.43 1.88 0.76
CA THR A 61 10.77 2.39 2.11
C THR A 61 10.87 1.29 3.16
N LEU A 62 9.93 0.34 3.18
CA LEU A 62 9.99 -0.81 4.09
C LEU A 62 11.20 -1.72 3.83
N ALA A 63 11.59 -1.90 2.56
CA ALA A 63 12.79 -2.66 2.22
C ALA A 63 14.07 -1.96 2.73
N ALA A 64 14.13 -0.63 2.57
CA ALA A 64 15.23 0.18 3.12
C ALA A 64 15.26 0.15 4.66
N GLU A 65 14.10 0.27 5.33
CA GLU A 65 13.97 0.15 6.79
C GLU A 65 14.43 -1.23 7.29
N LYS A 66 14.05 -2.32 6.61
CA LYS A 66 14.49 -3.69 6.93
C LYS A 66 15.99 -3.90 6.73
N ALA A 67 16.56 -3.31 5.68
CA ALA A 67 18.00 -3.37 5.44
C ALA A 67 18.78 -2.60 6.52
N ALA A 68 18.25 -1.46 6.98
CA ALA A 68 18.85 -0.65 8.03
C ALA A 68 18.72 -1.27 9.43
N ASN A 69 17.61 -1.95 9.73
CA ASN A 69 17.34 -2.59 11.02
C ASN A 69 17.00 -4.09 10.85
N PRO A 70 18.01 -4.99 10.81
CA PRO A 70 17.78 -6.44 10.67
C PRO A 70 17.17 -7.10 11.93
N VAL A 71 16.95 -6.37 13.01
CA VAL A 71 16.54 -6.92 14.31
C VAL A 71 15.02 -6.82 14.49
N VAL A 72 14.24 -7.58 13.71
CA VAL A 72 13.09 -8.38 14.18
C VAL A 72 12.77 -9.42 13.09
N ALA A 73 13.66 -10.39 12.91
CA ALA A 73 13.19 -11.69 12.48
C ALA A 73 12.22 -12.18 13.58
N ASN A 74 10.93 -12.29 13.25
CA ASN A 74 9.89 -12.76 14.15
C ASN A 74 10.24 -14.13 14.72
N VAL A 75 10.92 -14.17 15.87
CA VAL A 75 10.81 -15.29 16.80
C VAL A 75 9.44 -15.14 17.41
N ALA A 76 8.50 -15.96 16.94
CA ALA A 76 7.17 -16.05 17.53
C ALA A 76 7.30 -16.14 19.06
N PRO A 77 6.59 -15.31 19.85
CA PRO A 77 6.67 -15.41 21.31
C PRO A 77 6.24 -16.82 21.72
N ALA A 78 7.10 -17.46 22.53
CA ALA A 78 6.95 -18.84 22.96
C ALA A 78 5.53 -19.12 23.48
N LYS A 79 4.97 -20.25 23.03
CA LYS A 79 3.63 -20.74 23.39
C LYS A 79 3.35 -20.56 24.89
N SER A 80 2.24 -19.90 25.19
CA SER A 80 1.74 -19.61 26.54
C SER A 80 1.80 -20.83 27.49
N THR A 81 2.38 -20.63 28.68
CA THR A 81 2.50 -21.59 29.79
C THR A 81 1.17 -21.97 30.46
N ARG A 82 0.02 -21.62 29.86
CA ARG A 82 -1.31 -21.84 30.44
C ARG A 82 -1.71 -23.31 30.50
N THR A 83 -1.14 -24.17 29.66
CA THR A 83 -1.44 -25.61 29.64
C THR A 83 -0.72 -26.40 30.75
N ALA A 84 0.37 -25.86 31.31
CA ALA A 84 1.13 -26.53 32.37
C ALA A 84 0.40 -26.51 33.74
N ARG A 85 -0.34 -25.43 34.05
CA ARG A 85 -1.05 -25.31 35.34
C ARG A 85 -2.29 -26.19 35.46
N LYS A 86 -2.87 -26.69 34.35
CA LYS A 86 -4.04 -27.59 34.39
C LYS A 86 -3.65 -29.04 34.67
N LYS A 87 -2.39 -29.43 34.42
CA LYS A 87 -1.89 -30.79 34.65
C LYS A 87 -1.42 -31.04 36.09
N ALA A 88 -1.11 -29.98 36.85
CA ALA A 88 -0.61 -30.07 38.22
C ALA A 88 -1.71 -30.03 39.32
N LYS A 89 -3.00 -30.00 38.94
CA LYS A 89 -4.13 -29.96 39.89
C LYS A 89 -5.00 -31.24 39.83
N LYS A 90 -4.47 -32.30 39.23
CA LYS A 90 -5.13 -33.60 39.12
C LYS A 90 -4.16 -34.70 39.54
N ASP A 91 -3.68 -34.60 40.78
CA ASP A 91 -3.16 -35.69 41.60
C ASP A 91 -3.50 -35.36 43.06
#